data_AF-A0A533S6D9-F1
#
_entry.id   AF-A0A533S6D9-F1
#
_cell.length_a   1.000
_cell.length_b   1.000
_cell.length_c   1.000
_cell.angle_alpha   90.00
_cell.angle_beta   90.00
_cell.angle_gamma   90.00
#
_symmetry.space_group_name_H-M   'P 1'
#
loop_
_entity.id
_entity.type
_entity.pdbx_description
1 polymer ?
#
loop_
_entity_poly.entity_id
_entity_poly.type
_entity_poly.pdbx_seq_one_letter_code
_entity_poly.pdbx_strand_id
1 'polypeptide(L)' 'MLTRAGIRLITAILIAAAMGPVTRAGAQENTSALIGTPTINFSLASTQDRLITYGQEYYGRHNLVITFFPAAFTPV' A
#
# COMPACT_ATOMS: atom_id res chain seq x y z
N MET A 1 -0.08 -42.54 -26.33
CA MET A 1 0.40 -42.88 -24.98
C MET A 1 1.12 -41.67 -24.42
N LEU A 2 0.60 -41.04 -23.37
CA LEU A 2 1.25 -39.90 -22.74
C LEU A 2 2.41 -40.41 -21.87
N THR A 3 3.64 -39.99 -22.14
CA THR A 3 4.80 -40.44 -21.37
C THR A 3 4.73 -39.89 -19.96
N ARG A 4 5.35 -40.58 -18.99
CA ARG A 4 5.40 -40.15 -17.58
C ARG A 4 5.96 -38.73 -17.40
N ALA A 5 6.85 -38.32 -18.29
CA ALA A 5 7.39 -36.96 -18.36
C ALA A 5 6.33 -35.93 -18.80
N GLY A 6 5.50 -36.27 -19.79
CA GLY A 6 4.39 -35.43 -20.24
C GLY A 6 3.34 -35.19 -19.16
N ILE A 7 3.03 -36.22 -18.36
CA ILE A 7 2.10 -36.09 -17.22
C ILE A 7 2.65 -35.10 -16.18
N ARG A 8 3.94 -35.23 -15.81
CA ARG A 8 4.58 -34.34 -14.82
C ARG A 8 4.60 -32.87 -15.26
N LEU A 9 4.86 -32.63 -16.55
CA LEU A 9 4.86 -31.28 -17.11
C LEU A 9 3.47 -30.65 -17.05
N ILE A 10 2.43 -31.40 -17.43
CA ILE A 10 1.04 -30.94 -17.37
C ILE A 10 0.63 -30.65 -15.92
N THR A 11 1.01 -31.51 -14.97
CA THR A 11 0.74 -31.27 -13.55
C THR A 11 1.42 -29.99 -13.06
N ALA A 12 2.68 -29.75 -13.42
CA ALA A 12 3.39 -28.53 -13.03
C ALA A 12 2.75 -27.25 -13.61
N ILE A 13 2.31 -27.29 -14.86
CA ILE A 13 1.62 -26.17 -15.51
C ILE A 13 0.27 -25.90 -14.85
N LEU A 14 -0.49 -26.95 -14.54
CA LEU A 14 -1.78 -26.83 -13.84
C LEU A 14 -1.61 -26.23 -12.44
N ILE A 15 -0.57 -26.65 -11.70
CA ILE A 15 -0.26 -26.07 -10.38
C ILE A 15 0.10 -24.58 -10.54
N ALA A 16 1.00 -24.23 -11.46
CA ALA A 16 1.40 -22.84 -11.67
C ALA A 16 0.21 -21.95 -12.09
N ALA A 17 -0.66 -22.46 -12.97
CA ALA A 17 -1.87 -21.76 -13.39
C ALA A 17 -2.87 -21.57 -12.24
N ALA A 18 -2.99 -22.56 -11.33
CA ALA A 18 -3.86 -22.47 -10.16
C ALA A 18 -3.34 -21.50 -9.08
N MET A 19 -2.03 -21.20 -9.06
CA MET A 19 -1.45 -20.22 -8.12
C MET A 19 -1.66 -18.76 -8.55
N GLY A 20 -1.83 -18.49 -9.85
CA GLY A 20 -2.05 -17.12 -10.36
C GLY A 20 -3.25 -16.38 -9.76
N PRO A 21 -4.44 -17.01 -9.63
CA PRO A 21 -5.61 -16.40 -8.99
C PRO A 21 -5.38 -16.05 -7.51
N VAL A 22 -4.66 -16.90 -6.77
CA VAL A 22 -4.38 -16.70 -5.34
C VAL A 22 -3.49 -15.48 -5.11
N THR A 23 -2.47 -15.30 -5.97
CA THR A 23 -1.60 -14.11 -5.92
C THR A 23 -2.37 -12.82 -6.28
N ARG A 24 -3.28 -12.89 -7.26
CA ARG A 24 -4.09 -11.73 -7.66
C ARG A 24 -5.12 -11.32 -6.62
N ALA A 25 -5.77 -12.28 -5.97
CA ALA A 25 -6.72 -12.01 -4.90
C ALA A 25 -6.06 -11.30 -3.71
N GLY A 26 -4.87 -11.73 -3.29
CA GLY A 26 -4.12 -11.09 -2.20
C GLY A 26 -3.62 -9.67 -2.54
N ALA A 27 -3.40 -9.36 -3.81
CA ALA A 27 -3.03 -8.01 -4.24
C ALA A 27 -4.21 -7.03 -4.23
N GLN A 28 -5.43 -7.51 -4.47
CA GLN A 28 -6.61 -6.66 -4.59
C GLN A 28 -7.21 -6.27 -3.24
N GLU A 29 -6.99 -7.06 -2.19
CA GLU A 29 -7.58 -6.88 -0.85
C GLU A 29 -7.18 -5.55 -0.16
N ASN A 30 -6.07 -4.93 -0.55
CA ASN A 30 -5.59 -3.69 0.07
C ASN A 30 -5.97 -2.39 -0.66
N THR A 31 -6.79 -2.45 -1.71
CA THR A 31 -7.18 -1.23 -2.44
C THR A 31 -8.54 -0.71 -1.96
N SER A 32 -8.67 -0.46 -0.66
CA SER A 32 -9.76 0.42 -0.20
C SER A 32 -9.58 1.79 -0.86
N ALA A 33 -10.66 2.37 -1.37
CA ALA A 33 -10.59 3.69 -2.00
C ALA A 33 -10.14 4.74 -0.97
N LEU A 34 -8.87 5.12 -1.03
CA LEU A 34 -8.27 6.10 -0.10
C LEU A 34 -8.83 7.52 -0.32
N ILE A 35 -9.36 7.79 -1.52
CA ILE A 35 -9.92 9.09 -1.90
C ILE A 35 -11.30 9.26 -1.25
N GLY A 36 -11.51 10.40 -0.58
CA GLY A 36 -12.75 10.71 0.14
C GLY A 36 -12.85 10.06 1.52
N THR A 37 -11.91 9.17 1.87
CA THR A 37 -11.81 8.62 3.22
C THR A 37 -11.25 9.69 4.17
N PRO A 38 -11.89 9.96 5.32
CA PRO A 38 -11.34 10.89 6.31
C PRO A 38 -9.96 10.44 6.78
N THR A 39 -9.01 11.37 6.81
CA THR A 39 -7.72 11.10 7.47
C THR A 39 -7.92 10.98 8.98
N ILE A 40 -7.02 10.26 9.64
CA ILE A 40 -6.99 10.19 11.09
C ILE A 40 -6.61 11.53 11.71
N ASN A 41 -7.01 11.75 12.96
CA ASN A 41 -6.47 12.85 13.76
C ASN A 41 -5.06 12.47 14.24
N PHE A 42 -4.09 13.37 14.07
CA PHE A 42 -2.69 13.13 14.39
C PHE A 42 -2.03 14.39 14.96
N SER A 43 -0.92 14.17 15.67
CA SER A 43 -0.04 15.25 16.13
C SER A 43 1.40 15.01 15.68
N LEU A 44 2.09 16.07 15.25
CA LEU A 44 3.46 16.03 14.72
C LEU A 44 4.36 17.00 15.45
N ALA A 45 5.58 16.57 15.76
CA ALA A 45 6.64 17.48 16.18
C ALA A 45 7.05 18.36 14.99
N SER A 46 7.20 19.65 15.24
CA SER A 46 7.61 20.64 14.25
C SER A 46 9.01 21.17 14.52
N THR A 47 9.68 21.66 13.48
CA THR A 47 10.92 22.44 13.60
C THR A 47 10.73 23.79 14.30
N GLN A 48 9.48 24.21 14.52
CA GLN A 48 9.11 25.44 15.21
C GLN A 48 8.97 25.28 16.74
N ASP A 49 9.61 24.25 17.32
CA ASP A 49 9.56 23.95 18.76
C ASP A 49 8.14 23.89 19.33
N ARG A 50 7.21 23.34 18.56
CA ARG A 50 5.82 23.16 18.96
C ARG A 50 5.23 21.88 18.40
N LEU A 51 4.21 21.37 19.10
CA LEU A 51 3.39 20.28 18.60
C LEU A 51 2.32 20.85 17.66
N ILE A 52 2.17 20.23 16.49
CA ILE A 52 1.10 20.52 15.55
C ILE A 52 0.02 19.45 15.72
N THR A 53 -1.25 19.83 15.87
CA THR A 53 -2.38 18.90 15.98
C THR A 53 -3.37 19.10 14.83
N TYR A 54 -3.50 18.10 13.94
CA TYR A 54 -4.32 18.20 12.73
C TYR A 54 -5.78 18.56 13.03
N GLY A 55 -6.43 17.83 13.95
CA GLY A 55 -7.83 18.04 14.30
C GLY A 55 -8.10 19.43 14.88
N GLN A 56 -7.15 19.96 15.66
CA GLN A 56 -7.31 21.23 16.36
C GLN A 56 -6.87 22.45 15.56
N GLU A 57 -6.06 22.30 14.51
CA GLU A 57 -5.52 23.42 13.74
C GLU A 57 -5.97 23.43 12.26
N TYR A 58 -6.19 22.26 11.64
CA TYR A 58 -6.37 22.16 10.19
C TYR A 58 -7.70 21.55 9.75
N TYR A 59 -8.22 20.57 10.49
CA TYR A 59 -9.46 19.87 10.12
C TYR A 59 -10.61 20.86 9.89
N GLY A 60 -11.23 20.77 8.71
CA GLY A 60 -12.37 21.59 8.29
C GLY A 60 -12.07 23.08 8.02
N ARG A 61 -10.82 23.53 8.18
CA ARG A 61 -10.43 24.94 8.03
C ARG A 61 -9.46 25.19 6.88
N HIS A 62 -8.60 24.22 6.56
CA HIS A 62 -7.54 24.39 5.58
C HIS A 62 -7.43 23.15 4.68
N ASN A 63 -7.01 23.36 3.43
CA ASN A 63 -6.53 22.28 2.58
C ASN A 63 -5.07 21.99 2.97
N LEU A 64 -4.78 20.74 3.32
CA LEU A 64 -3.46 20.32 3.79
C LEU A 64 -2.81 19.37 2.78
N VAL A 65 -1.57 19.66 2.42
CA VAL A 65 -0.71 18.77 1.62
C VAL A 65 0.41 18.27 2.54
N ILE A 66 0.53 16.95 2.68
CA ILE A 66 1.58 16.29 3.47
C ILE A 66 2.46 15.50 2.51
N THR A 67 3.77 15.65 2.66
CA THR A 67 4.77 14.93 1.87
C THR A 67 5.81 14.32 2.78
N PHE A 68 6.44 13.24 2.31
CA PHE A 68 7.47 12.50 3.04
C PHE A 68 8.68 12.32 2.13
N PHE A 69 9.86 12.37 2.72
CA PHE A 69 11.12 12.04 2.06
C PHE A 69 11.85 10.97 2.87
N PRO A 70 12.66 10.09 2.25
CA PRO A 70 13.22 8.92 2.95
C PRO A 70 14.14 9.27 4.11
N ALA A 71 14.99 10.29 3.93
CA ALA A 71 15.96 10.71 4.93
C ALA A 71 16.37 12.17 4.70
N ALA A 72 16.76 12.85 5.79
CA ALA A 72 17.37 14.16 5.69
C ALA A 72 18.80 14.04 5.10
N PHE A 73 19.26 15.09 4.41
CA PHE A 73 20.62 15.20 3.87
C PHE A 73 21.01 14.15 2.81
N THR A 74 20.03 13.55 2.11
CA THR A 74 20.27 12.66 0.96
C THR A 74 19.86 13.35 -0.35
N PRO A 75 20.61 13.17 -1.45
CA PRO A 75 20.16 13.62 -2.76
C PRO A 75 18.86 12.93 -3.16
N VAL A 76 18.09 13.60 -4.03
CA VAL A 76 16.86 13.06 -4.64
C VAL A 76 17.20 12.07 -5.74
#